data_AF-A0A936GVZ5-F1
#
_entry.id   AF-A0A936GVZ5-F1
#
_cell.length_a   1.000
_cell.length_b   1.000
_cell.length_c   1.000
_cell.angle_alpha   90.00
_cell.angle_beta   90.00
_cell.angle_gamma   90.00
#
_symmetry.space_group_name_H-M   'P 1'
#
loop_
_entity.id
_entity.type
_entity.pdbx_description
1 polymer ?
#
loop_
_entity_poly.entity_id
_entity_poly.type
_entity_poly.pdbx_seq_one_letter_code
_entity_poly.pdbx_strand_id
1 'polypeptide(L)'
;MQLKADGWYYQPTAFGQNENQEVGFKVIFISGLEFIAENPAHNFPQRIQYRRIGEKLYASIEGKNGDKYGKINFDYVPVGEK
;
A
#
# COMPACT_ATOMS: atom_id res chain seq x y z
N MET A 1 11.40 3.73 0.35
CA MET A 1 11.08 4.21 -1.00
C MET A 1 12.35 4.16 -1.84
N GLN A 2 12.27 3.69 -3.08
CA GLN A 2 13.41 3.58 -3.98
C GLN A 2 13.13 4.30 -5.29
N LEU A 3 14.06 5.13 -5.76
CA LEU A 3 14.00 5.71 -7.10
C LEU A 3 14.56 4.70 -8.12
N LYS A 4 13.81 4.44 -9.19
CA LYS A 4 14.22 3.65 -10.36
C LYS A 4 14.10 4.53 -11.61
N ALA A 5 14.55 4.01 -12.76
CA ALA A 5 14.61 4.76 -14.02
C ALA A 5 13.26 5.38 -14.44
N ASP A 6 12.15 4.73 -14.08
CA ASP A 6 10.80 5.10 -14.49
C ASP A 6 9.94 5.66 -13.35
N GLY A 7 10.52 5.89 -12.16
CA GLY A 7 9.85 6.57 -11.05
C GLY A 7 10.15 5.98 -9.67
N TRP A 8 9.32 6.36 -8.72
CA TRP A 8 9.47 5.96 -7.33
C TRP A 8 8.72 4.66 -7.02
N TYR A 9 9.32 3.83 -6.18
CA TYR A 9 8.76 2.55 -5.74
C TYR A 9 8.63 2.49 -4.22
N TYR A 10 7.52 1.94 -3.77
CA TYR A 10 7.26 1.51 -2.40
C TYR A 10 7.43 0.00 -2.29
N GLN A 11 8.23 -0.44 -1.32
CA GLN A 11 8.68 -1.82 -1.16
C GLN A 11 8.32 -2.32 0.25
N PRO A 12 7.03 -2.55 0.54
CA PRO A 12 6.62 -3.14 1.80
C PRO A 12 7.12 -4.58 1.91
N THR A 13 7.50 -4.95 3.13
CA THR A 13 7.68 -6.34 3.53
C THR A 13 6.54 -6.70 4.48
N ALA A 14 5.83 -7.80 4.21
CA ALA A 14 4.82 -8.34 5.10
C ALA A 14 5.36 -9.59 5.78
N PHE A 15 5.39 -9.59 7.12
CA PHE A 15 5.92 -10.71 7.90
C PHE A 15 5.16 -12.00 7.59
N GLY A 16 5.88 -13.07 7.28
CA GLY A 16 5.30 -14.36 6.92
C GLY A 16 4.67 -14.43 5.52
N GLN A 17 4.89 -13.42 4.67
CA GLN A 17 4.44 -13.41 3.27
C GLN A 17 5.61 -13.27 2.31
N ASN A 18 5.48 -13.81 1.09
CA ASN A 18 6.47 -13.70 0.02
C ASN A 18 7.90 -14.05 0.48
N GLU A 19 8.07 -15.11 1.28
CA GLU A 19 9.37 -15.50 1.86
C GLU A 19 10.07 -14.39 2.67
N ASN A 20 9.30 -13.44 3.22
CA ASN A 20 9.78 -12.21 3.85
C ASN A 20 10.58 -11.29 2.91
N GLN A 21 10.36 -11.42 1.60
CA GLN A 21 10.94 -10.53 0.59
C GLN A 21 9.98 -9.37 0.31
N GLU A 22 10.57 -8.21 0.02
CA GLU A 22 9.84 -7.02 -0.41
C GLU A 22 9.12 -7.22 -1.75
N VAL A 23 7.95 -6.59 -1.88
CA VAL A 23 7.22 -6.53 -3.16
C VAL A 23 7.16 -5.07 -3.61
N GLY A 24 7.56 -4.80 -4.85
CA GLY A 24 7.58 -3.44 -5.38
C GLY A 24 6.23 -2.97 -5.91
N PHE A 25 5.81 -1.76 -5.51
CA PHE A 25 4.66 -1.03 -6.03
C PHE A 25 5.12 0.34 -6.54
N LYS A 26 4.82 0.68 -7.79
CA LYS A 26 5.17 1.98 -8.38
C LYS A 26 4.26 3.05 -7.79
N VAL A 27 4.83 4.15 -7.30
CA VAL A 27 4.07 5.29 -6.79
C VAL A 27 3.48 6.05 -7.97
N ILE A 28 2.16 6.11 -8.02
CA ILE A 28 1.41 6.80 -9.08
C ILE A 28 0.84 8.14 -8.61
N PHE A 29 0.73 8.34 -7.29
CA PHE A 29 0.26 9.59 -6.70
C PHE A 29 0.85 9.77 -5.31
N ILE A 30 1.32 10.98 -5.03
CA ILE A 30 1.70 11.40 -3.69
C ILE A 30 1.32 12.87 -3.52
N SER A 31 0.65 13.17 -2.42
CA SER A 31 0.42 14.50 -1.91
C SER A 31 0.69 14.50 -0.40
N GLY A 32 0.74 15.67 0.24
CA GLY A 32 1.06 15.74 1.67
C GLY A 32 0.15 14.87 2.58
N LEU A 33 -1.06 14.52 2.13
CA LEU A 33 -2.03 13.74 2.90
C LEU A 33 -2.44 12.42 2.24
N GLU A 34 -1.98 12.13 1.03
CA GLU A 34 -2.41 10.96 0.26
C GLU A 34 -1.24 10.32 -0.47
N PHE A 35 -1.27 9.00 -0.55
CA PHE A 35 -0.25 8.20 -1.19
C PHE A 35 -0.92 7.02 -1.89
N ILE A 36 -0.58 6.78 -3.16
CA ILE A 36 -1.06 5.63 -3.92
C ILE A 36 0.10 4.99 -4.66
N ALA A 37 0.28 3.69 -4.43
CA ALA A 37 1.23 2.85 -5.15
C ALA A 37 0.55 1.61 -5.74
N GLU A 38 0.96 1.21 -6.93
CA GLU A 38 0.34 0.13 -7.69
C GLU A 38 1.36 -0.86 -8.24
N ASN A 39 0.93 -2.12 -8.32
CA ASN A 39 1.54 -3.19 -9.08
C ASN A 39 0.43 -4.01 -9.74
N PRO A 40 -0.07 -3.59 -10.92
CA PRO A 40 -1.16 -4.28 -11.61
C PRO A 40 -0.83 -5.73 -11.99
N ALA A 41 0.45 -6.09 -12.09
CA ALA A 41 0.91 -7.44 -12.42
C ALA A 41 0.89 -8.40 -11.22
N HIS A 42 0.72 -7.89 -10.00
CA HIS A 42 0.62 -8.72 -8.80
C HIS A 42 -0.78 -9.34 -8.70
N ASN A 43 -0.92 -10.53 -8.09
CA ASN A 43 -2.22 -11.19 -7.95
C ASN A 43 -3.08 -10.42 -6.93
N PHE A 44 -2.73 -10.45 -5.64
CA PHE A 44 -3.27 -9.57 -4.60
C PHE A 44 -2.17 -9.24 -3.59
N PRO A 45 -1.98 -7.97 -3.18
CA PRO A 45 -2.70 -6.77 -3.63
C PRO A 45 -2.12 -6.16 -4.90
N GLN A 46 -2.90 -5.32 -5.57
CA GLN A 46 -2.48 -4.56 -6.76
C GLN A 46 -2.37 -3.07 -6.49
N ARG A 47 -3.09 -2.53 -5.50
CA ARG A 47 -2.99 -1.13 -5.06
C ARG A 47 -2.90 -1.05 -3.54
N ILE A 48 -2.01 -0.17 -3.10
CA ILE A 48 -1.86 0.26 -1.72
C ILE A 48 -2.11 1.77 -1.69
N GLN A 49 -3.07 2.19 -0.87
CA GLN A 49 -3.38 3.60 -0.66
C GLN A 49 -3.27 3.93 0.83
N TYR A 50 -2.70 5.09 1.13
CA TYR A 50 -2.80 5.74 2.43
C TYR A 50 -3.44 7.11 2.31
N ARG A 51 -4.27 7.47 3.29
CA ARG A 51 -4.87 8.80 3.40
C ARG A 51 -4.88 9.24 4.85
N ARG A 52 -4.41 10.46 5.11
CA ARG A 52 -4.49 11.10 6.42
C ARG A 52 -5.69 12.04 6.48
N ILE A 53 -6.53 11.87 7.51
CA ILE A 53 -7.66 12.77 7.80
C ILE A 53 -7.52 13.21 9.26
N GLY A 54 -7.13 14.48 9.46
CA GLY A 54 -6.73 14.97 10.78
C GLY A 54 -5.52 14.20 11.31
N GLU A 55 -5.69 13.58 12.48
CA GLU A 55 -4.66 12.78 13.14
C GLU A 55 -4.74 11.29 12.80
N LYS A 56 -5.80 10.88 12.09
CA LYS A 56 -6.02 9.47 11.72
C LYS A 56 -5.39 9.13 10.39
N LEU A 57 -4.76 7.96 10.31
CA LEU A 57 -4.21 7.40 9.08
C LEU A 57 -5.06 6.20 8.65
N TYR A 58 -5.54 6.25 7.43
CA TYR A 58 -6.32 5.19 6.81
C TYR A 58 -5.47 4.52 5.74
N ALA A 59 -5.50 3.19 5.69
CA ALA A 59 -4.93 2.43 4.60
C ALA A 59 -6.01 1.62 3.89
N SER A 60 -5.88 1.47 2.57
CA SER A 60 -6.63 0.48 1.83
C SER A 60 -5.75 -0.35 0.93
N ILE A 61 -5.95 -1.66 0.99
CA ILE A 61 -5.22 -2.67 0.24
C ILE A 61 -6.23 -3.35 -0.67
N GLU A 62 -6.08 -3.17 -1.99
CA GLU A 62 -7.08 -3.63 -2.96
C GLU A 62 -6.45 -4.31 -4.18
N GLY A 63 -7.25 -5.14 -4.86
CA GLY A 63 -6.82 -5.87 -6.04
C GLY A 63 -7.73 -7.05 -6.34
N LYS A 64 -7.48 -7.70 -7.46
CA LYS A 64 -8.14 -8.95 -7.81
C LYS A 64 -7.51 -10.14 -7.07
N ASN A 65 -8.19 -11.27 -7.00
CA ASN A 65 -7.63 -12.55 -6.63
C ASN A 65 -8.39 -13.60 -7.44
N GLY A 66 -7.83 -13.98 -8.59
CA GLY A 66 -8.60 -14.62 -9.66
C GLY A 66 -9.71 -13.68 -10.16
N ASP A 67 -10.95 -14.19 -10.21
CA ASP A 67 -12.11 -13.44 -10.71
C ASP A 67 -12.75 -12.48 -9.68
N LYS A 68 -12.32 -12.54 -8.41
CA LYS A 68 -12.89 -11.74 -7.33
C LYS A 68 -12.08 -10.48 -7.10
N TYR A 69 -12.75 -9.35 -6.91
CA TYR A 69 -12.12 -8.13 -6.40
C TYR A 69 -12.24 -8.06 -4.88
N GLY A 70 -11.15 -7.75 -4.20
CA GLY A 70 -11.08 -7.58 -2.77
C GLY A 70 -10.55 -6.21 -2.37
N LYS A 71 -11.03 -5.70 -1.24
CA LYS A 71 -10.53 -4.49 -0.59
C LYS A 71 -10.51 -4.69 0.92
N ILE A 72 -9.36 -4.42 1.54
CA ILE A 72 -9.17 -4.46 2.99
C ILE A 72 -8.82 -3.06 3.44
N ASN A 73 -9.59 -2.51 4.40
CA ASN A 73 -9.34 -1.21 4.98
C ASN A 73 -8.72 -1.39 6.37
N PHE A 74 -7.75 -0.55 6.70
CA PHE A 74 -7.11 -0.49 8.01
C PHE A 74 -7.24 0.93 8.56
N ASP A 75 -7.76 1.01 9.78
CA ASP A 75 -7.84 2.25 10.54
C ASP A 75 -6.66 2.24 11.52
N TYR A 76 -5.58 2.94 11.17
CA TYR A 76 -4.42 3.01 12.05
C TYR A 76 -4.72 3.96 13.21
N VAL A 77 -4.71 3.40 14.42
CA VAL A 77 -4.77 4.16 15.67
C VAL A 77 -3.37 4.10 16.29
N PRO A 78 -2.71 5.25 16.52
CA PRO A 78 -1.44 5.28 17.23
C PRO A 78 -1.59 4.61 18.60
N VAL A 79 -0.67 3.70 18.94
CA VAL A 79 -0.60 3.11 20.28
C VAL A 79 0.00 4.17 21.20
N GLY A 80 -0.83 5.05 21.75
CA GLY A 80 -0.35 6.14 22.62
C GLY A 80 -1.40 7.16 23.07
N GLU A 81 -2.55 7.26 22.40
CA GLU A 81 -3.65 8.11 22.87
C GLU A 81 -4.55 7.32 23.81
N LYS A 82 -4.43 7.61 25.11
CA LYS A 82 -5.43 7.34 26.15
C LYS A 82 -6.03 8.66 26.61
#